data_AF-A0A1H3DKS8-F1
#
_entry.id   AF-A0A1H3DKS8-F1
#
_cell.length_a   1.000
_cell.length_b   1.000
_cell.length_c   1.000
_cell.angle_alpha   90.00
_cell.angle_beta   90.00
_cell.angle_gamma   90.00
#
_symmetry.space_group_name_H-M   'P 1'
#
loop_
_entity.id
_entity.type
_entity.pdbx_description
1 polymer ?
#
loop_
_entity_poly.entity_id
_entity_poly.type
_entity_poly.pdbx_seq_one_letter_code
_entity_poly.pdbx_strand_id
1 'polypeptide(L)' 'MSRHADDEVRALDEVLRRLTDRFPEVPAEVVSGVVRAERQRLDGRPIREFMPLLVERAAAEQLRRRSVDG' A
#
# COMPACT_ATOMS: atom_id res chain seq x y z
N MET A 1 -2.21 -15.63 -16.52
CA MET A 1 -2.45 -14.52 -15.56
C MET A 1 -3.91 -14.58 -15.20
N SER A 2 -4.23 -14.94 -13.96
CA SER A 2 -5.61 -15.08 -13.49
C SER A 2 -6.20 -13.69 -13.25
N ARG A 3 -7.47 -13.46 -13.61
CA ARG A 3 -8.21 -12.18 -13.46
C ARG A 3 -8.00 -11.48 -12.10
N HIS A 4 -7.89 -12.26 -11.03
CA HIS A 4 -7.62 -11.76 -9.68
C HIS A 4 -6.28 -11.03 -9.50
N ALA A 5 -5.24 -11.37 -10.29
CA ALA A 5 -3.96 -10.70 -10.23
C ALA A 5 -4.01 -9.31 -10.89
N ASP A 6 -4.78 -9.17 -11.97
CA ASP A 6 -4.99 -7.88 -12.63
C ASP A 6 -5.85 -6.95 -11.77
N ASP A 7 -6.86 -7.50 -11.09
CA ASP A 7 -7.69 -6.76 -10.12
C ASP A 7 -6.87 -6.32 -8.89
N GLU A 8 -5.95 -7.17 -8.41
CA GLU A 8 -5.03 -6.85 -7.31
C GLU A 8 -4.11 -5.67 -7.67
N VAL A 9 -3.53 -5.69 -8.88
CA VAL A 9 -2.65 -4.61 -9.37
C VAL A 9 -3.41 -3.29 -9.45
N ARG A 10 -4.63 -3.28 -10.01
CA ARG A 10 -5.45 -2.07 -10.08
C ARG A 10 -5.82 -1.54 -8.70
N ALA A 11 -6.20 -2.43 -7.78
CA ALA A 11 -6.53 -2.05 -6.41
C ALA A 11 -5.32 -1.44 -5.67
N LEU A 12 -4.11 -1.94 -5.94
CA LEU A 12 -2.87 -1.38 -5.37
C LEU A 12 -2.52 -0.01 -5.94
N ASP A 13 -2.75 0.22 -7.24
CA ASP A 13 -2.55 1.54 -7.86
C ASP A 13 -3.50 2.59 -7.25
N GLU A 14 -4.75 2.22 -6.98
CA GLU A 14 -5.68 3.09 -6.28
C GLU A 14 -5.25 3.38 -4.82
N VAL A 15 -4.74 2.38 -4.11
CA VAL A 15 -4.18 2.54 -2.76
C VAL A 15 -3.00 3.53 -2.80
N LEU A 16 -2.10 3.38 -3.77
CA LEU A 16 -0.97 4.28 -3.95
C LEU A 16 -1.45 5.72 -4.13
N ARG A 17 -2.43 5.94 -5.03
CA ARG A 17 -3.00 7.26 -5.26
C ARG A 17 -3.61 7.86 -3.98
N ARG A 18 -4.43 7.10 -3.25
CA ARG A 18 -5.05 7.56 -1.99
C ARG A 18 -4.01 7.92 -0.93
N LEU A 19 -2.92 7.16 -0.83
CA LEU A 19 -1.87 7.43 0.16
C LEU A 19 -1.05 8.66 -0.22
N THR A 20 -0.71 8.85 -1.49
CA THR A 20 -0.02 10.06 -1.96
C THR A 20 -0.89 11.30 -1.77
N ASP A 21 -2.20 11.22 -2.06
CA ASP A 21 -3.15 12.31 -1.83
C ASP A 21 -3.29 12.64 -0.33
N ARG A 22 -3.16 11.63 0.54
CA ARG A 22 -3.33 11.76 2.00
C ARG A 22 -2.08 12.27 2.72
N PHE A 23 -0.89 11.98 2.19
CA PHE A 23 0.40 12.35 2.75
C PHE A 23 1.21 13.15 1.72
N PRO A 24 0.73 14.35 1.31
CA PRO A 24 1.39 15.15 0.28
C PRO A 24 2.80 15.62 0.67
N GLU A 25 3.12 15.63 1.96
CA GLU A 25 4.45 15.92 2.49
C GLU A 25 5.47 14.78 2.32
N VAL A 26 5.00 13.57 1.98
CA VAL A 26 5.87 12.40 1.77
C VAL A 26 6.11 12.19 0.28
N PRO A 27 7.37 12.05 -0.18
CA PRO A 27 7.66 11.74 -1.57
C PRO A 27 6.96 10.47 -2.07
N ALA A 28 6.40 10.50 -3.27
CA ALA A 28 5.64 9.39 -3.85
C ALA A 28 6.46 8.09 -3.94
N GLU A 29 7.78 8.20 -4.14
CA GLU A 29 8.72 7.08 -4.17
C GLU A 29 8.79 6.37 -2.81
N VAL A 30 8.70 7.13 -1.72
CA VAL A 30 8.68 6.59 -0.35
C VAL A 30 7.36 5.87 -0.09
N VAL A 31 6.24 6.46 -0.51
CA VAL A 31 4.91 5.83 -0.42
C VAL A 31 4.89 4.50 -1.19
N SER A 32 5.39 4.49 -2.43
CA SER A 32 5.50 3.29 -3.27
C SER A 32 6.37 2.20 -2.63
N GLY A 33 7.53 2.59 -2.08
CA GLY A 33 8.41 1.66 -1.37
C GLY A 33 7.73 0.99 -0.17
N VAL A 34 6.98 1.77 0.63
CA VAL A 34 6.23 1.24 1.78
C VAL A 34 5.13 0.29 1.34
N VAL A 35 4.31 0.66 0.36
CA VAL A 35 3.23 -0.18 -0.19
C VAL A 35 3.78 -1.51 -0.71
N ARG A 36 4.89 -1.48 -1.46
CA ARG A 36 5.54 -2.68 -1.99
C ARG A 36 6.08 -3.58 -0.88
N ALA A 37 6.68 -3.01 0.17
CA ALA A 37 7.19 -3.76 1.31
C ALA A 37 6.07 -4.44 2.11
N GLU A 38 4.95 -3.74 2.35
CA GLU A 38 3.78 -4.33 3.02
C GLU A 38 3.14 -5.44 2.18
N ARG A 39 3.04 -5.26 0.86
CA ARG A 39 2.55 -6.31 -0.03
C ARG A 39 3.41 -7.58 0.05
N GLN A 40 4.73 -7.45 0.02
CA GLN A 40 5.64 -8.59 0.14
C GLN A 40 5.54 -9.29 1.50
N ARG A 41 5.34 -8.54 2.59
CA ARG A 41 5.09 -9.11 3.93
C ARG A 41 3.84 -10.00 3.97
N LEU A 42 2.86 -9.72 3.11
CA LEU A 42 1.57 -10.39 3.10
C LEU A 42 1.43 -11.44 1.98
N ASP A 43 2.42 -11.58 1.09
CA ASP A 43 2.39 -12.41 -0.14
C ASP A 43 2.25 -13.94 0.11
N GLY A 44 2.30 -14.38 1.38
CA GLY A 44 2.10 -15.76 1.81
C GLY A 44 0.68 -16.12 2.28
N ARG A 45 -0.30 -15.21 2.21
CA ARG A 45 -1.67 -15.47 2.72
C ARG A 45 -2.66 -15.83 1.59
N PRO A 46 -3.52 -16.84 1.79
CA PRO A 46 -4.39 -17.35 0.72
C PRO A 46 -5.56 -16.43 0.34
N ILE A 47 -5.91 -15.43 1.15
CA ILE A 47 -7.04 -14.54 0.87
C ILE A 47 -6.54 -13.20 0.32
N ARG A 48 -6.44 -13.12 -1.01
CA ARG A 48 -5.92 -11.93 -1.71
C ARG A 48 -6.92 -10.78 -1.84
N GLU A 49 -8.22 -11.03 -1.66
CA GLU A 49 -9.26 -9.99 -1.72
C GLU A 49 -9.08 -8.89 -0.65
N PHE A 50 -8.49 -9.22 0.50
CA PHE A 50 -8.24 -8.25 1.57
C PHE A 50 -6.85 -7.61 1.51
N MET A 51 -5.98 -8.05 0.60
CA MET A 51 -4.61 -7.55 0.49
C MET A 51 -4.53 -6.03 0.30
N PRO A 52 -5.33 -5.39 -0.59
CA PRO A 52 -5.25 -3.95 -0.78
C PRO A 52 -5.57 -3.18 0.51
N LEU A 53 -6.61 -3.60 1.25
CA LEU A 53 -7.02 -2.97 2.50
C LEU A 53 -5.97 -3.11 3.61
N LEU A 54 -5.37 -4.30 3.72
CA LEU A 54 -4.32 -4.57 4.70
C LEU A 54 -3.05 -3.76 4.42
N VAL A 55 -2.66 -3.67 3.14
CA VAL A 55 -1.52 -2.86 2.68
C VAL A 55 -1.78 -1.38 2.94
N GLU A 56 -2.96 -0.87 2.61
CA GLU A 56 -3.34 0.53 2.85
C GLU A 56 -3.26 0.90 4.33
N ARG A 57 -3.80 0.04 5.21
CA ARG A 57 -3.78 0.29 6.66
C ARG A 57 -2.37 0.26 7.23
N ALA A 58 -1.56 -0.74 6.87
CA ALA A 58 -0.18 -0.86 7.38
C ALA A 58 0.71 0.29 6.88
N ALA A 59 0.58 0.65 5.60
CA ALA A 59 1.31 1.77 5.02
C ALA A 59 0.94 3.11 5.69
N ALA A 60 -0.35 3.37 5.92
CA ALA A 60 -0.80 4.58 6.60
C ALA A 60 -0.26 4.69 8.04
N GLU A 61 -0.15 3.58 8.77
CA GLU A 61 0.42 3.57 10.11
C GLU A 61 1.92 3.88 10.11
N GLN A 62 2.68 3.28 9.19
CA GLN A 62 4.11 3.55 9.01
C GLN A 62 4.37 5.01 8.64
N LEU A 63 3.58 5.55 7.70
CA LEU A 63 3.71 6.94 7.25
C LEU A 63 3.41 7.93 8.38
N ARG A 64 2.35 7.70 9.17
CA ARG A 64 2.05 8.52 10.36
C ARG A 64 3.20 8.58 11.36
N ARG A 65 3.87 7.46 11.62
CA ARG A 65 5.04 7.44 12.52
C ARG A 65 6.16 8.34 11.97
N ARG A 66 6.40 8.27 10.65
CA ARG A 66 7.42 9.09 9.99
C ARG A 66 7.07 10.58 9.92
N SER A 67 5.80 10.93 9.76
CA SER A 67 5.35 12.33 9.73
C SER A 67 5.27 12.99 11.11
N VAL A 68 5.20 12.22 12.20
CA VAL A 68 5.17 12.76 13.58
C VAL A 68 6.58 13.02 14.13
N ASP A 69 7.58 12.33 13.59
CA ASP A 69 9.00 12.48 13.97
C ASP A 69 9.79 13.49 13.09
N GLY A 70 9.10 14.26 12.22
CA GLY A 70 9.67 15.30 11.37
C GLY A 70 9.07 16.67 11.63
#